data_AF-A0A521PGW6-F1
#
_entry.id   AF-A0A521PGW6-F1
#
_cell.length_a   1.000
_cell.length_b   1.000
_cell.length_c   1.000
_cell.angle_alpha   90.00
_cell.angle_beta   90.00
_cell.angle_gamma   90.00
#
_symmetry.space_group_name_H-M   'P 1'
#
loop_
_entity.id
_entity.type
_entity.pdbx_description
1 polymer ?
#
loop_
_entity_poly.entity_id
_entity_poly.type
_entity_poly.pdbx_seq_one_letter_code
_entity_poly.pdbx_strand_id
1 'polypeptide(L)'
;MSTADDTSERHGAVLAELAEIGMVIARSLRDEVEAAETPEAKARAVAAFPKIARAVRQTLALETRFRRDAAKDAVEEHERVNREMVSHVRRRKAQVRMWMQRAICEETPDDIEIAEERLYDLYERLDDEVLDEDFALAPFRAVITHLHRELGLSPPTFGEAADRPPQPAYHSSA
;
A
#
# COMPACT_ATOMS: atom_id res chain seq x y z
N MET A 1 9.13 1.15 8.81
CA MET A 1 9.33 1.66 7.44
C MET A 1 10.55 2.58 7.29
N SER A 2 11.13 3.17 8.34
CA SER A 2 12.29 4.09 8.25
C SER A 2 13.57 3.51 7.62
N THR A 3 13.97 2.29 7.97
CA THR A 3 15.35 1.82 7.71
C THR A 3 15.68 1.51 6.26
N ALA A 4 14.70 1.07 5.46
CA ALA A 4 14.90 0.75 4.05
C ALA A 4 14.96 2.01 3.18
N ASP A 5 14.12 3.00 3.50
CA ASP A 5 14.10 4.30 2.86
C ASP A 5 15.39 5.08 3.18
N ASP A 6 15.78 5.09 4.47
CA ASP A 6 17.06 5.67 4.94
C ASP A 6 18.27 5.06 4.22
N THR A 7 18.21 3.76 3.90
CA THR A 7 19.29 3.06 3.18
C THR A 7 19.31 3.43 1.70
N SER A 8 18.14 3.56 1.07
CA SER A 8 17.99 3.92 -0.35
C SER A 8 18.43 5.36 -0.61
N GLU A 9 18.02 6.30 0.26
CA GLU A 9 18.46 7.69 0.22
C GLU A 9 19.97 7.82 0.39
N ARG A 10 20.54 7.08 1.36
CA ARG A 10 21.98 7.05 1.59
C ARG A 10 22.74 6.50 0.36
N HIS A 11 22.27 5.43 -0.25
CA HIS A 11 22.89 4.89 -1.47
C HIS A 11 22.78 5.86 -2.65
N GLY A 12 21.65 6.55 -2.79
CA GLY A 12 21.47 7.59 -3.79
C GLY A 12 22.46 8.74 -3.63
N ALA A 13 22.64 9.24 -2.40
CA ALA A 13 23.60 10.29 -2.09
C ALA A 13 25.06 9.88 -2.44
N VAL A 14 25.45 8.64 -2.10
CA VAL A 14 26.78 8.10 -2.43
C VAL A 14 26.98 7.99 -3.95
N LEU A 15 25.97 7.56 -4.71
CA LEU A 15 26.06 7.48 -6.17
C LEU A 15 26.15 8.87 -6.81
N ALA A 16 25.41 9.86 -6.30
CA ALA A 16 25.50 11.24 -6.75
C ALA A 16 26.91 11.81 -6.53
N GLU A 17 27.47 11.64 -5.33
CA GLU A 17 28.84 12.05 -5.00
C GLU A 17 29.88 11.35 -5.91
N LEU A 18 29.73 10.04 -6.15
CA LEU A 18 30.62 9.30 -7.03
C LEU A 18 30.56 9.80 -8.48
N ALA A 19 29.36 10.14 -8.97
CA ALA A 19 29.20 10.71 -10.30
C ALA A 19 29.86 12.10 -10.40
N GLU A 20 29.74 12.93 -9.38
CA GLU A 20 30.39 14.24 -9.30
C GLU A 20 31.92 14.12 -9.31
N ILE A 21 32.49 13.25 -8.47
CA ILE A 21 33.92 12.96 -8.44
C ILE A 21 34.39 12.45 -9.81
N GLY A 22 33.66 11.51 -10.42
CA GLY A 22 33.97 11.01 -11.75
C GLY A 22 33.94 12.09 -12.83
N MET A 23 33.01 13.04 -12.75
CA MET A 23 32.93 14.19 -13.65
C MET A 23 34.07 15.18 -13.45
N VAL A 24 34.51 15.41 -12.20
CA VAL A 24 35.71 16.20 -11.90
C VAL A 24 36.93 15.56 -12.54
N ILE A 25 37.14 14.25 -12.35
CA ILE A 25 38.26 13.52 -12.97
C ILE A 25 38.19 13.59 -14.50
N ALA A 26 37.00 13.43 -15.09
CA ALA A 26 36.82 13.53 -16.54
C ALA A 26 37.20 14.91 -17.09
N ARG A 27 36.91 15.99 -16.34
CA ARG A 27 37.31 17.37 -16.68
C ARG A 27 38.82 17.55 -16.52
N SER A 28 39.42 17.06 -15.44
CA SER A 28 40.87 17.10 -15.25
C SER A 28 41.63 16.37 -16.36
N LEU A 29 41.13 15.23 -16.82
CA LEU A 29 41.72 14.52 -17.97
C LEU A 29 41.65 15.34 -19.26
N ARG A 30 40.59 16.11 -19.49
CA ARG A 30 40.53 17.06 -20.62
C ARG A 30 41.63 18.12 -20.48
N ASP A 31 41.75 18.72 -19.30
CA ASP A 31 42.74 19.76 -19.05
C ASP A 31 44.18 19.22 -19.20
N GLU A 32 44.45 17.97 -18.80
CA GLU A 32 45.72 17.26 -19.05
C GLU A 32 45.99 17.04 -20.55
N VAL A 33 44.98 16.70 -21.34
CA VAL A 33 45.11 16.54 -22.80
C VAL A 33 45.45 17.87 -23.47
N GLU A 34 44.91 18.99 -22.98
CA GLU A 34 45.18 20.33 -23.49
C GLU A 34 46.59 20.82 -23.10
N ALA A 35 47.04 20.50 -21.88
CA ALA A 35 48.35 20.91 -21.36
C ALA A 35 49.53 19.98 -21.78
N ALA A 36 49.26 18.84 -22.42
CA ALA A 36 50.28 17.86 -22.75
C ALA A 36 51.29 18.37 -23.79
N GLU A 37 52.56 18.53 -23.37
CA GLU A 37 53.67 18.94 -24.25
C GLU A 37 54.21 17.79 -25.12
N THR A 38 53.93 16.53 -24.74
CA THR A 38 54.41 15.34 -25.47
C THR A 38 53.27 14.47 -26.00
N PRO A 39 53.48 13.80 -27.15
CA PRO A 39 52.52 12.82 -27.68
C PRO A 39 52.17 11.71 -26.68
N GLU A 40 53.15 11.25 -25.89
CA GLU A 40 52.97 10.18 -24.92
C GLU A 40 52.08 10.60 -23.74
N ALA A 41 52.27 11.83 -23.23
CA ALA A 41 51.43 12.36 -22.16
C ALA A 41 49.97 12.49 -22.63
N LYS A 42 49.78 13.03 -23.85
CA LYS A 42 48.47 13.17 -24.48
C LYS A 42 47.78 11.82 -24.69
N ALA A 43 48.51 10.81 -25.19
CA ALA A 43 47.98 9.48 -25.42
C ALA A 43 47.51 8.80 -24.11
N ARG A 44 48.24 8.97 -23.01
CA ARG A 44 47.85 8.42 -21.70
C ARG A 44 46.54 9.02 -21.18
N ALA A 45 46.40 10.35 -21.21
CA ALA A 45 45.19 11.02 -20.74
C ALA A 45 43.97 10.65 -21.60
N VAL A 46 44.12 10.62 -22.93
CA VAL A 46 43.07 10.16 -23.85
C VAL A 46 42.69 8.69 -23.58
N ALA A 47 43.65 7.82 -23.29
CA ALA A 47 43.39 6.41 -23.00
C ALA A 47 42.68 6.18 -21.63
N ALA A 48 42.86 7.08 -20.67
CA ALA A 48 42.19 7.02 -19.37
C ALA A 48 40.71 7.47 -19.44
N PHE A 49 40.40 8.44 -20.30
CA PHE A 49 39.06 9.06 -20.37
C PHE A 49 37.90 8.06 -20.58
N PRO A 50 37.95 7.09 -21.51
CA PRO A 50 36.87 6.12 -21.70
C PRO A 50 36.52 5.31 -20.45
N LYS A 51 37.51 5.02 -19.58
CA LYS A 51 37.29 4.29 -18.32
C LYS A 51 36.47 5.13 -17.34
N ILE A 52 36.84 6.41 -17.17
CA ILE A 52 36.12 7.34 -16.31
C ILE A 52 34.72 7.62 -16.86
N ALA A 53 34.59 7.89 -18.16
CA ALA A 53 33.30 8.11 -18.82
C ALA A 53 32.38 6.88 -18.72
N ARG A 54 32.93 5.67 -18.72
CA ARG A 54 32.17 4.44 -18.46
C ARG A 54 31.71 4.37 -17.01
N ALA A 55 32.59 4.62 -16.04
CA ALA A 55 32.25 4.59 -14.62
C ALA A 55 31.13 5.60 -14.27
N VAL A 56 31.21 6.83 -14.79
CA VAL A 56 30.16 7.85 -14.61
C VAL A 56 28.83 7.38 -15.19
N ARG A 57 28.80 6.88 -16.44
CA ARG A 57 27.57 6.37 -17.06
C ARG A 57 26.96 5.21 -16.27
N GLN A 58 27.79 4.29 -15.75
CA GLN A 58 27.33 3.18 -14.93
C GLN A 58 26.71 3.68 -13.62
N THR A 59 27.32 4.68 -13.00
CA THR A 59 26.82 5.31 -11.76
C THR A 59 25.46 5.98 -11.99
N LEU A 60 25.34 6.78 -13.04
CA LEU A 60 24.07 7.43 -13.42
C LEU A 60 22.97 6.43 -13.79
N ALA A 61 23.33 5.33 -14.46
CA ALA A 61 22.40 4.27 -14.79
C ALA A 61 21.88 3.54 -13.53
N LEU A 62 22.76 3.29 -12.56
CA LEU A 62 22.40 2.69 -11.26
C LEU A 62 21.50 3.62 -10.46
N GLU A 63 21.83 4.91 -10.38
CA GLU A 63 21.02 5.91 -9.69
C GLU A 63 19.60 5.99 -10.29
N THR A 64 19.51 6.05 -11.63
CA THR A 64 18.22 6.05 -12.33
C THR A 64 17.42 4.77 -12.05
N ARG A 65 18.10 3.62 -11.97
CA ARG A 65 17.46 2.35 -11.63
C ARG A 65 16.91 2.37 -10.21
N PHE A 66 17.69 2.78 -9.22
CA PHE A 66 17.24 2.85 -7.82
C PHE A 66 16.05 3.80 -7.65
N ARG A 67 16.05 4.96 -8.32
CA ARG A 67 14.87 5.85 -8.29
C ARG A 67 13.61 5.21 -8.86
N ARG A 68 13.75 4.42 -9.93
CA ARG A 68 12.60 3.69 -10.52
C ARG A 68 12.13 2.56 -9.63
N ASP A 69 13.04 1.82 -9.03
CA ASP A 69 12.72 0.72 -8.13
C ASP A 69 12.01 1.25 -6.88
N ALA A 70 12.51 2.33 -6.26
CA ALA A 70 11.84 3.00 -5.14
C ALA A 70 10.43 3.50 -5.48
N ALA A 71 10.25 4.09 -6.68
CA ALA A 71 8.93 4.53 -7.14
C ALA A 71 7.96 3.36 -7.35
N LYS A 72 8.43 2.20 -7.82
CA LYS A 72 7.61 0.99 -7.95
C LYS A 72 7.24 0.42 -6.59
N ASP A 73 8.21 0.30 -5.68
CA ASP A 73 7.99 -0.21 -4.32
C ASP A 73 6.92 0.62 -3.59
N ALA A 74 6.95 1.95 -3.76
CA ALA A 74 5.94 2.85 -3.19
C ALA A 74 4.52 2.61 -3.75
N VAL A 75 4.41 2.36 -5.07
CA VAL A 75 3.13 2.02 -5.69
C VAL A 75 2.63 0.65 -5.21
N GLU A 76 3.49 -0.35 -5.20
CA GLU A 76 3.15 -1.71 -4.76
C GLU A 76 2.71 -1.74 -3.28
N GLU A 77 3.37 -0.97 -2.43
CA GLU A 77 3.00 -0.84 -1.01
C GLU A 77 1.64 -0.15 -0.85
N HIS A 78 1.39 0.95 -1.57
CA HIS A 78 0.10 1.62 -1.54
C HIS A 78 -1.03 0.70 -2.02
N GLU A 79 -0.80 -0.04 -3.11
CA GLU A 79 -1.77 -1.04 -3.57
C GLU A 79 -1.97 -2.19 -2.57
N ARG A 80 -0.92 -2.63 -1.88
CA ARG A 80 -0.99 -3.66 -0.84
C ARG A 80 -1.87 -3.18 0.32
N VAL A 81 -1.62 -1.98 0.84
CA VAL A 81 -2.42 -1.36 1.89
C VAL A 81 -3.88 -1.22 1.46
N ASN A 82 -4.14 -0.77 0.23
CA ASN A 82 -5.50 -0.67 -0.29
C ASN A 82 -6.19 -2.02 -0.42
N ARG A 83 -5.50 -3.06 -0.91
CA ARG A 83 -6.04 -4.42 -0.97
C ARG A 83 -6.36 -4.97 0.42
N GLU A 84 -5.50 -4.71 1.40
CA GLU A 84 -5.71 -5.11 2.79
C GLU A 84 -6.91 -4.40 3.40
N MET A 85 -7.05 -3.10 3.16
CA MET A 85 -8.21 -2.31 3.60
C MET A 85 -9.50 -2.83 2.98
N VAL A 86 -9.57 -2.97 1.65
CA VAL A 86 -10.74 -3.52 0.95
C VAL A 86 -11.11 -4.91 1.46
N SER A 87 -10.13 -5.77 1.70
CA SER A 87 -10.34 -7.10 2.29
C SER A 87 -10.86 -7.03 3.73
N HIS A 88 -10.37 -6.06 4.52
CA HIS A 88 -10.83 -5.83 5.88
C HIS A 88 -12.29 -5.35 5.90
N VAL A 89 -12.63 -4.34 5.10
CA VAL A 89 -14.01 -3.82 4.94
C VAL A 89 -14.96 -4.93 4.51
N ARG A 90 -14.61 -5.70 3.47
CA ARG A 90 -15.45 -6.81 2.99
C ARG A 90 -15.72 -7.86 4.06
N ARG A 91 -14.68 -8.25 4.82
CA ARG A 91 -14.84 -9.18 5.95
C ARG A 91 -15.75 -8.61 7.03
N ARG A 92 -15.61 -7.32 7.33
CA ARG A 92 -16.45 -6.62 8.30
C ARG A 92 -17.92 -6.57 7.88
N LYS A 93 -18.20 -6.18 6.63
CA LYS A 93 -19.55 -6.18 6.06
C LYS A 93 -20.18 -7.58 6.11
N ALA A 94 -19.43 -8.62 5.78
CA ALA A 94 -19.90 -10.02 5.88
C ALA A 94 -20.25 -10.44 7.32
N GLN A 95 -19.43 -10.06 8.31
CA GLN A 95 -19.71 -10.34 9.72
C GLN A 95 -20.98 -9.64 10.22
N VAL A 96 -21.12 -8.35 9.90
CA VAL A 96 -22.31 -7.57 10.24
C VAL A 96 -23.54 -8.15 9.56
N ARG A 97 -23.44 -8.46 8.27
CA ARG A 97 -24.50 -9.10 7.49
C ARG A 97 -25.00 -10.39 8.12
N MET A 98 -24.11 -11.32 8.44
CA MET A 98 -24.49 -12.60 9.07
C MET A 98 -25.20 -12.38 10.40
N TRP A 99 -24.70 -11.45 11.22
CA TRP A 99 -25.28 -11.16 12.52
C TRP A 99 -26.69 -10.56 12.35
N MET A 100 -26.84 -9.55 11.49
CA MET A 100 -28.11 -8.85 11.26
C MET A 100 -29.15 -9.74 10.58
N GLN A 101 -28.75 -10.59 9.63
CA GLN A 101 -29.62 -11.59 9.02
C GLN A 101 -30.28 -12.47 10.07
N ARG A 102 -29.49 -12.96 11.01
CA ARG A 102 -30.00 -13.79 12.10
C ARG A 102 -31.00 -13.03 12.96
N ALA A 103 -30.69 -11.79 13.34
CA ALA A 103 -31.57 -10.98 14.16
C ALA A 103 -32.90 -10.66 13.46
N ILE A 104 -32.87 -10.34 12.16
CA ILE A 104 -34.07 -10.13 11.36
C ILE A 104 -34.93 -11.40 11.36
N CYS A 105 -34.34 -12.57 11.06
CA CYS A 105 -35.06 -13.84 11.08
C CYS A 105 -35.65 -14.18 12.46
N GLU A 106 -34.95 -13.86 13.56
CA GLU A 106 -35.44 -14.08 14.93
C GLU A 106 -36.60 -13.13 15.29
N GLU A 107 -36.64 -11.91 14.75
CA GLU A 107 -37.68 -10.91 15.02
C GLU A 107 -38.91 -11.03 14.11
N THR A 108 -38.77 -11.65 12.94
CA THR A 108 -39.86 -11.87 11.97
C THR A 108 -40.01 -13.36 11.61
N PRO A 109 -40.30 -14.25 12.58
CA PRO A 109 -40.29 -15.69 12.36
C PRO A 109 -41.36 -16.18 11.38
N ASP A 110 -42.50 -15.49 11.31
CA ASP A 110 -43.68 -15.90 10.52
C ASP A 110 -44.03 -14.91 9.39
N ASP A 111 -43.20 -13.87 9.18
CA ASP A 111 -43.44 -12.82 8.19
C ASP A 111 -42.27 -12.69 7.22
N ILE A 112 -42.32 -13.48 6.15
CA ILE A 112 -41.27 -13.57 5.14
C ILE A 112 -41.16 -12.27 4.34
N GLU A 113 -42.27 -11.61 4.03
CA GLU A 113 -42.28 -10.38 3.25
C GLU A 113 -41.58 -9.25 4.01
N ILE A 114 -41.88 -9.08 5.30
CA ILE A 114 -41.19 -8.12 6.16
C ILE A 114 -39.70 -8.49 6.34
N ALA A 115 -39.39 -9.79 6.46
CA ALA A 115 -38.00 -10.24 6.57
C ALA A 115 -37.20 -9.88 5.30
N GLU A 116 -37.77 -10.12 4.12
CA GLU A 116 -37.13 -9.83 2.83
C GLU A 116 -36.93 -8.33 2.62
N GLU A 117 -37.93 -7.50 2.94
CA GLU A 117 -37.81 -6.03 2.89
C GLU A 117 -36.65 -5.54 3.77
N ARG A 118 -36.60 -5.99 5.03
CA ARG A 118 -35.52 -5.61 5.97
C ARG A 118 -34.14 -6.09 5.55
N LEU A 119 -34.06 -7.25 4.89
CA LEU A 119 -32.79 -7.77 4.36
C LEU A 119 -32.31 -6.98 3.15
N TYR A 120 -33.23 -6.59 2.27
CA TYR A 120 -32.91 -5.71 1.15
C TYR A 120 -32.35 -4.37 1.64
N ASP A 121 -33.06 -3.77 2.59
CA ASP A 121 -32.67 -2.53 3.27
C ASP A 121 -31.30 -2.60 3.96
N LEU A 122 -30.99 -3.74 4.58
CA LEU A 122 -29.67 -4.02 5.17
C LEU A 122 -28.58 -4.09 4.09
N TYR A 123 -28.84 -4.77 2.97
CA TYR A 123 -27.87 -4.92 1.90
C TYR A 123 -27.57 -3.60 1.21
N GLU A 124 -28.60 -2.80 0.89
CA GLU A 124 -28.43 -1.48 0.30
C GLU A 124 -27.54 -0.60 1.18
N ARG A 125 -27.82 -0.57 2.49
CA ARG A 125 -27.01 0.18 3.46
C ARG A 125 -25.57 -0.32 3.54
N LEU A 126 -25.36 -1.64 3.58
CA LEU A 126 -24.00 -2.20 3.62
C LEU A 126 -23.22 -1.98 2.33
N ASP A 127 -23.88 -1.85 1.19
CA ASP A 127 -23.23 -1.62 -0.10
C ASP A 127 -22.95 -0.13 -0.37
N ASP A 128 -23.49 0.79 0.43
CA ASP A 128 -23.18 2.23 0.38
C ASP A 128 -21.68 2.50 0.64
N GLU A 129 -21.06 3.30 -0.24
CA GLU A 129 -19.64 3.70 -0.20
C GLU A 129 -19.30 4.52 1.06
N VAL A 130 -20.30 5.15 1.70
CA VAL A 130 -20.13 5.88 2.98
C VAL A 130 -19.66 4.95 4.12
N LEU A 131 -19.88 3.64 3.99
CA LEU A 131 -19.57 2.64 5.02
C LEU A 131 -18.28 1.85 4.76
N ASP A 132 -17.28 2.43 4.09
CA ASP A 132 -16.03 1.70 3.82
C ASP A 132 -14.99 1.87 4.95
N GLU A 133 -14.34 3.03 5.10
CA GLU A 133 -13.22 3.17 6.07
C GLU A 133 -13.68 3.37 7.53
N ASP A 134 -14.57 4.34 7.78
CA ASP A 134 -15.06 4.65 9.13
C ASP A 134 -15.85 3.47 9.74
N PHE A 135 -16.59 2.75 8.91
CA PHE A 135 -17.34 1.57 9.31
C PHE A 135 -16.45 0.39 9.72
N ALA A 136 -15.32 0.20 9.00
CA ALA A 136 -14.37 -0.84 9.33
C ALA A 136 -13.67 -0.58 10.67
N LEU A 137 -13.38 0.68 10.97
CA LEU A 137 -12.76 1.11 12.22
C LEU A 137 -13.77 1.22 13.38
N ALA A 138 -15.06 1.39 13.09
CA ALA A 138 -16.09 1.51 14.10
C ALA A 138 -16.21 0.23 14.98
N PRO A 139 -16.44 0.38 16.30
CA PRO A 139 -16.69 -0.75 17.19
C PRO A 139 -17.88 -1.59 16.73
N PHE A 140 -17.76 -2.92 16.82
CA PHE A 140 -18.76 -3.85 16.26
C PHE A 140 -20.15 -3.59 16.85
N ARG A 141 -20.21 -3.46 18.18
CA ARG A 141 -21.45 -3.16 18.90
C ARG A 141 -22.08 -1.85 18.47
N ALA A 142 -21.29 -0.82 18.19
CA ALA A 142 -21.79 0.47 17.75
C ALA A 142 -22.46 0.35 16.37
N VAL A 143 -21.81 -0.35 15.44
CA VAL A 143 -22.35 -0.64 14.10
C VAL A 143 -23.66 -1.42 14.20
N ILE A 144 -23.67 -2.52 14.94
CA ILE A 144 -24.86 -3.36 15.11
C ILE A 144 -26.00 -2.57 15.76
N THR A 145 -25.74 -1.83 16.83
CA THR A 145 -26.75 -1.02 17.53
C THR A 145 -27.34 0.05 16.62
N HIS A 146 -26.50 0.71 15.82
CA HIS A 146 -26.94 1.68 14.83
C HIS A 146 -27.88 1.02 13.81
N LEU A 147 -27.48 -0.12 13.23
CA LEU A 147 -28.28 -0.83 12.23
C LEU A 147 -29.63 -1.34 12.77
N HIS A 148 -29.72 -1.78 14.04
CA HIS A 148 -31.02 -2.14 14.62
C HIS A 148 -31.97 -0.95 14.66
N ARG A 149 -31.45 0.20 15.09
CA ARG A 149 -32.25 1.43 15.17
C ARG A 149 -32.71 1.88 13.79
N GLU A 150 -31.84 1.83 12.78
CA GLU A 150 -32.19 2.22 11.41
C GLU A 150 -33.19 1.26 10.76
N LEU A 151 -33.12 -0.04 11.06
CA LEU A 151 -34.04 -1.06 10.53
C LEU A 151 -35.31 -1.26 11.36
N GLY A 152 -35.48 -0.49 12.45
CA GLY A 152 -36.63 -0.60 13.35
C GLY A 152 -36.70 -1.94 14.10
N LEU A 153 -35.55 -2.57 14.33
CA LEU A 153 -35.41 -3.81 15.09
C LEU A 153 -35.31 -3.53 16.59
N SER A 154 -35.68 -4.52 17.38
CA SER A 154 -35.53 -4.49 18.83
C SER A 154 -34.04 -4.34 19.22
N PRO A 155 -33.70 -3.62 20.30
CA PRO A 155 -32.30 -3.38 20.67
C PRO A 155 -31.50 -4.68 20.79
N PRO A 156 -30.27 -4.76 20.24
CA PRO A 156 -29.50 -5.98 20.23
C PRO A 156 -29.08 -6.38 21.64
N THR A 157 -29.19 -7.66 21.96
CA THR A 157 -28.64 -8.23 23.19
C THR A 157 -27.23 -8.77 22.91
N PHE A 158 -26.25 -8.26 23.64
CA PHE A 158 -24.86 -8.64 23.49
C PHE A 158 -24.44 -9.56 24.65
N GLY A 159 -23.91 -10.75 24.35
CA GLY A 159 -23.27 -11.60 25.36
C GLY A 159 -21.96 -10.97 25.91
N GLU A 160 -21.45 -11.49 27.03
CA GLU A 160 -20.22 -11.00 27.69
C GLU A 160 -18.99 -10.90 26.76
N ALA A 161 -18.94 -11.69 25.68
CA ALA A 161 -17.84 -11.72 24.69
C ALA A 161 -18.08 -10.90 23.40
N ALA A 162 -19.13 -10.07 23.33
CA ALA A 162 -19.63 -9.53 22.07
C ALA A 162 -18.84 -8.38 21.41
N ASP A 163 -17.66 -8.02 21.91
CA ASP A 163 -16.75 -7.11 21.17
C ASP A 163 -15.94 -7.83 20.10
N ARG A 164 -15.95 -9.17 20.10
CA ARG A 164 -15.35 -9.97 19.03
C ARG A 164 -16.46 -10.37 18.04
N PRO A 165 -16.38 -9.93 16.76
CA PRO A 165 -17.34 -10.40 15.76
C PRO A 165 -17.21 -11.91 15.59
N PRO A 166 -18.31 -12.62 15.29
CA PRO A 166 -18.25 -14.04 14.97
C PRO A 166 -17.30 -14.26 13.79
N GLN A 167 -16.38 -15.21 13.90
CA GLN A 167 -15.51 -15.54 12.77
C GLN A 167 -16.34 -16.22 11.68
N PRO A 168 -16.26 -15.76 10.42
CA PRO A 168 -16.92 -16.47 9.32
C PRO A 168 -16.33 -17.87 9.21
N ALA A 169 -17.18 -18.89 9.21
CA ALA A 169 -16.77 -20.25 8.91
C ALA A 169 -16.38 -20.31 7.43
N TYR A 170 -15.09 -20.10 7.12
CA TYR A 170 -14.58 -20.38 5.79
C TYR A 170 -14.63 -21.90 5.57
N HIS A 171 -15.68 -22.37 4.92
CA HIS A 171 -15.65 -23.70 4.30
C HIS A 171 -14.64 -23.65 3.16
N SER A 172 -13.42 -24.12 3.44
CA SER A 172 -12.41 -24.41 2.44
C SER A 172 -12.92 -25.57 1.57
N SER A 173 -13.58 -25.26 0.46
CA SER A 173 -13.77 -26.25 -0.61
C SER A 173 -12.43 -26.45 -1.30
N ALA A 174 -11.84 -27.61 -1.03
CA ALA A 174 -10.75 -28.21 -1.79
C ALA A 174 -11.27 -28.84 -3.10
#